data_AF-X0T798-F1
#
_entry.id   AF-X0T798-F1
#
_cell.length_a   1.000
_cell.length_b   1.000
_cell.length_c   1.000
_cell.angle_alpha   90.00
_cell.angle_beta   90.00
_cell.angle_gamma   90.00
#
_symmetry.space_group_name_H-M   'P 1'
#
loop_
_entity.id
_entity.type
_entity.pdbx_description
1 polymer ?
#
loop_
_entity_poly.entity_id
_entity_poly.type
_entity_poly.pdbx_seq_one_letter_code
_entity_poly.pdbx_strand_id
1 'polypeptide(L)'
;IAAQKVSFRFSVKIHIAIFIVVNVLLLIVNFFYTPELYWIVFPFFSWLIGVNIHTLSYILYARGVFPMAKRGMIYHLDSYIFVMLFMFIINLVTLSGFYWVLLPALFWGTGVIVHVIIYFLFYSGKNKKPGKFESRMERAIEKELNKMRKKQNK
;
A
#
# COMPACT_ATOMS: atom_id res chain seq x y z
N ILE A 1 4.99 -18.83 8.61
CA ILE A 1 3.89 -18.14 7.88
C ILE A 1 2.86 -17.56 8.83
N ALA A 2 2.24 -18.35 9.72
CA ALA A 2 1.34 -17.82 10.75
C ALA A 2 2.00 -16.70 11.59
N ALA A 3 3.25 -16.92 12.05
CA ALA A 3 4.03 -15.91 12.76
C ALA A 3 4.29 -14.63 11.94
N GLN A 4 4.58 -14.76 10.63
CA GLN A 4 4.77 -13.60 9.75
C GLN A 4 3.47 -12.82 9.55
N LYS A 5 2.34 -13.50 9.33
CA LYS A 5 1.02 -12.86 9.21
C LYS A 5 0.65 -12.11 10.49
N VAL A 6 0.95 -12.69 11.65
CA VAL A 6 0.76 -12.06 12.96
C VAL A 6 1.65 -10.83 13.10
N SER A 7 2.94 -10.94 12.77
CA SER A 7 3.89 -9.82 12.81
C SER A 7 3.46 -8.65 11.90
N PHE A 8 3.08 -8.92 10.64
CA PHE A 8 2.58 -7.88 9.74
C PHE A 8 1.28 -7.24 10.25
N ARG A 9 0.35 -8.05 10.81
CA ARG A 9 -0.88 -7.52 11.41
C ARG A 9 -0.57 -6.59 12.58
N PHE A 10 0.39 -6.94 13.44
CA PHE A 10 0.83 -6.07 14.53
C PHE A 10 1.51 -4.81 14.02
N SER A 11 2.37 -4.91 13.01
CA SER A 11 2.97 -3.76 12.36
C SER A 11 1.92 -2.75 11.88
N VAL A 12 0.87 -3.20 11.17
CA VAL A 12 -0.24 -2.33 10.73
C VAL A 12 -0.96 -1.69 11.92
N LYS A 13 -1.28 -2.46 12.97
CA LYS A 13 -1.93 -1.92 14.18
C LYS A 13 -1.10 -0.85 14.86
N ILE A 14 0.21 -1.04 14.96
CA ILE A 14 1.14 -0.07 15.56
C ILE A 14 1.16 1.22 14.74
N HIS A 15 1.28 1.13 13.41
CA HIS A 15 1.25 2.32 12.54
C HIS A 15 -0.08 3.09 12.66
N ILE A 16 -1.21 2.40 12.71
CA ILE A 16 -2.52 3.03 12.93
C ILE A 16 -2.60 3.72 14.30
N ALA A 17 -2.13 3.06 15.36
CA ALA A 17 -2.14 3.63 16.71
C ALA A 17 -1.27 4.89 16.79
N ILE A 18 -0.04 4.84 16.26
CA ILE A 18 0.87 5.99 16.20
C ILE A 18 0.25 7.11 15.36
N PHE A 19 -0.32 6.79 14.20
CA PHE A 19 -1.00 7.75 13.34
C PHE A 19 -2.11 8.51 14.09
N ILE A 20 -2.99 7.80 14.79
CA ILE A 20 -4.08 8.42 15.55
C ILE A 20 -3.53 9.30 16.67
N VAL A 21 -2.65 8.75 17.52
CA VAL A 21 -2.13 9.46 18.70
C VAL A 21 -1.41 10.74 18.27
N VAL A 22 -0.51 10.66 17.30
CA VAL A 22 0.26 11.81 16.86
C VAL A 22 -0.63 12.85 16.18
N ASN A 23 -1.57 12.45 15.30
CA ASN A 23 -2.44 13.42 14.64
C ASN A 23 -3.41 14.11 15.60
N VAL A 24 -3.89 13.42 16.65
CA VAL A 24 -4.67 14.07 17.71
C VAL A 24 -3.83 15.12 18.44
N LEU A 25 -2.59 14.79 18.80
CA LEU A 25 -1.68 15.74 19.44
C LEU A 25 -1.37 16.94 18.53
N LEU A 26 -1.06 16.70 17.25
CA LEU A 26 -0.80 17.77 16.30
C LEU A 26 -2.04 18.64 16.05
N LEU A 27 -3.25 18.05 16.04
CA LEU A 27 -4.50 18.80 15.91
C LEU A 27 -4.71 19.73 17.10
N ILE A 28 -4.48 19.23 18.32
CA ILE A 28 -4.52 20.04 19.55
C ILE A 28 -3.52 21.19 19.45
N VAL A 29 -2.28 20.93 19.05
CA VAL A 29 -1.25 21.97 18.88
C VAL A 29 -1.70 22.99 17.83
N ASN A 30 -2.20 22.55 16.67
CA ASN A 30 -2.66 23.46 15.63
C ASN A 30 -3.79 24.37 16.14
N PHE A 31 -4.75 23.81 16.88
CA PHE A 31 -5.89 24.56 17.43
C PHE A 31 -5.46 25.64 18.43
N PHE A 32 -4.53 25.33 19.34
CA PHE A 32 -4.14 26.28 20.39
C PHE A 32 -3.13 27.33 19.95
N TYR A 33 -2.24 27.01 19.01
CA TYR A 33 -1.12 27.91 18.67
C TYR A 33 -1.29 28.64 17.34
N THR A 34 -1.97 28.04 16.36
CA THR A 34 -2.10 28.60 15.01
C THR A 34 -3.48 28.29 14.40
N PRO A 35 -4.60 28.71 15.01
CA PRO A 35 -5.94 28.33 14.57
C PRO A 35 -6.30 28.83 13.16
N GLU A 36 -5.69 29.92 12.72
CA GLU A 36 -5.91 30.50 11.39
C GLU A 36 -5.22 29.71 10.26
N LEU A 37 -4.26 28.84 10.59
CA LEU A 37 -3.50 28.07 9.62
C LEU A 37 -3.58 26.58 9.94
N TYR A 38 -4.37 25.83 9.18
CA TYR A 38 -4.56 24.38 9.33
C TYR A 38 -3.38 23.56 8.78
N TRP A 39 -2.15 23.82 9.25
CA TRP A 39 -0.96 23.08 8.82
C TRP A 39 -1.02 21.59 9.14
N ILE A 40 -1.89 21.16 10.07
CA ILE A 40 -2.17 19.75 10.40
C ILE A 40 -2.50 18.89 9.17
N VAL A 41 -3.04 19.49 8.10
CA VAL A 41 -3.36 18.77 6.86
C VAL A 41 -2.13 18.11 6.22
N PHE A 42 -0.96 18.74 6.31
CA PHE A 42 0.27 18.20 5.71
C PHE A 42 0.77 16.91 6.37
N PRO A 43 1.02 16.87 7.70
CA PRO A 43 1.41 15.62 8.36
C PRO A 43 0.29 14.58 8.33
N PHE A 44 -0.98 14.98 8.43
CA PHE A 44 -2.10 14.04 8.37
C PHE A 44 -2.14 13.27 7.05
N PHE A 45 -2.22 13.97 5.92
CA PHE A 45 -2.35 13.31 4.62
C PHE A 45 -1.05 12.64 4.16
N SER A 46 0.13 13.19 4.51
CA SER A 46 1.40 12.51 4.21
C SER A 46 1.56 11.19 4.97
N TRP A 47 1.18 11.14 6.25
CA TRP A 47 1.27 9.91 7.03
C TRP A 47 0.15 8.93 6.70
N LEU A 48 -1.01 9.42 6.25
CA LEU A 48 -2.10 8.58 5.76
C LEU A 48 -1.65 7.68 4.61
N ILE A 49 -0.82 8.20 3.69
CA ILE A 49 -0.19 7.41 2.63
C ILE A 49 0.63 6.26 3.23
N GLY A 50 1.43 6.53 4.26
CA GLY A 50 2.23 5.53 4.97
C GLY A 50 1.39 4.42 5.62
N VAL A 51 0.32 4.80 6.33
CA VAL A 51 -0.60 3.83 6.93
C VAL A 51 -1.31 2.99 5.86
N ASN A 52 -1.75 3.63 4.77
CA ASN A 52 -2.38 2.96 3.65
C ASN A 52 -1.43 1.92 3.02
N ILE A 53 -0.18 2.27 2.70
CA ILE A 53 0.75 1.33 2.05
C ILE A 53 1.10 0.14 2.94
N HIS A 54 1.25 0.34 4.26
CA HIS A 54 1.46 -0.75 5.21
C HIS A 54 0.23 -1.68 5.27
N THR A 55 -0.97 -1.10 5.28
CA THR A 55 -2.24 -1.83 5.31
C THR A 55 -2.43 -2.63 4.02
N LEU A 56 -2.23 -2.01 2.86
CA LEU A 56 -2.31 -2.66 1.56
C LEU A 56 -1.32 -3.82 1.48
N SER A 57 -0.07 -3.59 1.89
CA SER A 57 0.98 -4.63 1.88
C SER A 57 0.57 -5.86 2.70
N TYR A 58 0.01 -5.64 3.89
CA TYR A 58 -0.53 -6.72 4.71
C TYR A 58 -1.70 -7.44 4.02
N ILE A 59 -2.65 -6.71 3.42
CA ILE A 59 -3.82 -7.30 2.73
C ILE A 59 -3.37 -8.15 1.54
N LEU A 60 -2.48 -7.63 0.69
CA LEU A 60 -1.97 -8.35 -0.48
C LEU A 60 -1.20 -9.61 -0.08
N TYR A 61 -0.43 -9.54 1.01
CA TYR A 61 0.23 -10.70 1.59
C TYR A 61 -0.78 -11.71 2.15
N ALA A 62 -1.73 -11.27 2.97
CA ALA A 62 -2.71 -12.11 3.65
C ALA A 62 -3.68 -12.81 2.69
N ARG A 63 -4.02 -12.17 1.57
CA ARG A 63 -4.83 -12.72 0.48
C ARG A 63 -4.02 -13.56 -0.52
N GLY A 64 -2.69 -13.66 -0.34
CA GLY A 64 -1.84 -14.44 -1.23
C GLY A 64 -1.90 -13.94 -2.67
N VAL A 65 -1.94 -12.63 -2.91
CA VAL A 65 -2.05 -12.09 -4.27
C VAL A 65 -0.79 -12.43 -5.05
N PHE A 66 -0.87 -13.18 -6.14
CA PHE A 66 0.25 -13.48 -7.03
C PHE A 66 -0.21 -13.33 -8.49
N PRO A 67 0.70 -13.10 -9.45
CA PRO A 67 2.16 -12.95 -9.34
C PRO A 67 2.60 -11.57 -8.82
N MET A 68 3.91 -11.37 -8.63
CA MET A 68 4.46 -10.06 -8.19
C MET A 68 4.06 -8.91 -9.13
N ALA A 69 3.91 -9.16 -10.43
CA ALA A 69 3.41 -8.16 -11.38
C ALA A 69 2.04 -7.61 -11.00
N LYS A 70 1.11 -8.47 -10.53
CA LYS A 70 -0.21 -8.05 -10.04
C LYS A 70 -0.08 -7.16 -8.80
N ARG A 71 0.82 -7.51 -7.88
CA ARG A 71 1.08 -6.68 -6.68
C ARG A 71 1.66 -5.32 -7.06
N GLY A 72 2.64 -5.30 -7.96
CA GLY A 72 3.26 -4.06 -8.45
C GLY A 72 2.23 -3.13 -9.06
N MET A 73 1.37 -3.64 -9.96
CA MET A 73 0.26 -2.85 -10.54
C MET A 73 -0.65 -2.27 -9.45
N ILE A 74 -1.04 -3.07 -8.45
CA ILE A 74 -1.88 -2.58 -7.33
C ILE A 74 -1.16 -1.48 -6.55
N TYR A 75 0.13 -1.64 -6.23
CA TYR A 75 0.90 -0.62 -5.51
C TYR A 75 1.01 0.69 -6.29
N HIS A 76 1.25 0.65 -7.61
CA HIS A 76 1.33 1.86 -8.42
C HIS A 76 -0.02 2.58 -8.48
N LEU A 77 -1.12 1.85 -8.64
CA LEU A 77 -2.46 2.43 -8.66
C LEU A 77 -2.84 3.04 -7.30
N ASP A 78 -2.60 2.31 -6.20
CA ASP A 78 -2.88 2.76 -4.84
C ASP A 78 -2.04 3.99 -4.47
N SER A 79 -0.73 3.94 -4.74
CA SER A 79 0.17 5.09 -4.51
C SER A 79 -0.27 6.31 -5.30
N TYR A 80 -0.66 6.13 -6.56
CA TYR A 80 -1.17 7.22 -7.38
C TYR A 80 -2.43 7.85 -6.77
N ILE A 81 -3.43 7.04 -6.38
CA ILE A 81 -4.68 7.57 -5.78
C ILE A 81 -4.39 8.38 -4.52
N PHE A 82 -3.63 7.83 -3.57
CA PHE A 82 -3.39 8.49 -2.28
C PHE A 82 -2.48 9.70 -2.38
N VAL A 83 -1.44 9.65 -3.23
CA VAL A 83 -0.57 10.82 -3.45
C VAL A 83 -1.32 11.90 -4.23
N MET A 84 -2.10 11.56 -5.26
CA MET A 84 -2.87 12.55 -6.01
C MET A 84 -3.94 13.22 -5.13
N LEU A 85 -4.57 12.48 -4.22
CA LEU A 85 -5.46 13.05 -3.21
C LEU A 85 -4.72 14.07 -2.33
N PHE A 86 -3.53 13.70 -1.82
CA PHE A 86 -2.75 14.62 -1.00
C PHE A 86 -2.30 15.86 -1.78
N MET A 87 -1.80 15.70 -3.01
CA MET A 87 -1.40 16.82 -3.87
C MET A 87 -2.58 17.74 -4.21
N PHE A 88 -3.78 17.18 -4.40
CA PHE A 88 -4.99 17.98 -4.61
C PHE A 88 -5.30 18.84 -3.38
N ILE A 89 -5.20 18.26 -2.18
CA ILE A 89 -5.38 19.01 -0.92
C ILE A 89 -4.32 20.10 -0.77
N ILE A 90 -3.04 19.80 -1.04
CA ILE A 90 -1.98 20.82 -1.02
C ILE A 90 -2.34 21.94 -2.01
N ASN A 91 -2.78 21.59 -3.22
CA ASN A 91 -3.13 22.57 -4.23
C ASN A 91 -4.28 23.48 -3.78
N LEU A 92 -5.34 22.93 -3.18
CA LEU A 92 -6.44 23.73 -2.61
C LEU A 92 -5.97 24.68 -1.49
N VAL A 93 -5.05 24.24 -0.64
CA VAL A 93 -4.56 25.03 0.52
C VAL A 93 -3.53 26.09 0.12
N THR A 94 -2.75 25.84 -0.94
CA THR A 94 -1.63 26.71 -1.33
C THR A 94 -1.97 27.66 -2.47
N LEU A 95 -2.63 27.18 -3.53
CA LEU A 95 -2.92 27.94 -4.73
C LEU A 95 -4.20 27.41 -5.42
N SER A 96 -5.35 27.72 -4.82
CA SER A 96 -6.66 27.25 -5.31
C SER A 96 -7.06 27.82 -6.69
N GLY A 97 -6.49 28.96 -7.09
CA GLY A 97 -6.76 29.59 -8.38
C GLY A 97 -6.08 28.92 -9.59
N PHE A 98 -5.14 28.00 -9.34
CA PHE A 98 -4.44 27.27 -10.41
C PHE A 98 -4.24 25.82 -9.99
N TYR A 99 -4.91 24.90 -10.69
CA TYR A 99 -4.85 23.47 -10.42
C TYR A 99 -3.54 22.82 -10.89
N TRP A 100 -2.41 23.23 -10.29
CA TRP A 100 -1.08 22.73 -10.64
C TRP A 100 -0.96 21.21 -10.46
N VAL A 101 -1.79 20.62 -9.60
CA VAL A 101 -1.91 19.16 -9.38
C VAL A 101 -2.25 18.39 -10.66
N LEU A 102 -2.85 19.01 -11.67
CA LEU A 102 -3.15 18.37 -12.95
C LEU A 102 -1.87 17.98 -13.72
N LEU A 103 -0.76 18.71 -13.53
CA LEU A 103 0.52 18.38 -14.17
C LEU A 103 1.08 17.04 -13.68
N PRO A 104 1.34 16.82 -12.37
CA PRO A 104 1.78 15.52 -11.89
C PRO A 104 0.72 14.43 -12.11
N ALA A 105 -0.58 14.77 -12.06
CA ALA A 105 -1.64 13.81 -12.42
C ALA A 105 -1.44 13.27 -13.84
N LEU A 106 -1.20 14.15 -14.81
CA LEU A 106 -1.01 13.78 -16.20
C LEU A 106 0.29 12.99 -16.39
N PHE A 107 1.42 13.55 -15.96
CA PHE A 107 2.74 12.93 -16.19
C PHE A 107 2.89 11.60 -15.45
N TRP A 108 2.46 11.51 -14.19
CA TRP A 108 2.56 10.24 -13.47
C TRP A 108 1.43 9.28 -13.83
N GLY A 109 0.22 9.81 -14.11
CA GLY A 109 -0.92 9.02 -14.54
C GLY A 109 -0.66 8.25 -15.83
N THR A 110 0.07 8.83 -16.78
CA THR A 110 0.54 8.08 -17.97
C THR A 110 1.41 6.88 -17.59
N GLY A 111 2.32 7.02 -16.63
CA GLY A 111 3.13 5.90 -16.10
C GLY A 111 2.27 4.79 -15.48
N VAL A 112 1.23 5.15 -14.73
CA VAL A 112 0.27 4.17 -14.17
C VAL A 112 -0.48 3.44 -15.29
N ILE A 113 -0.97 4.17 -16.31
CA ILE A 113 -1.63 3.58 -17.48
C ILE A 113 -0.70 2.59 -18.18
N VAL A 114 0.57 2.96 -18.38
CA VAL A 114 1.59 2.07 -18.96
C VAL A 114 1.77 0.80 -18.11
N HIS A 115 1.85 0.90 -16.79
CA HIS A 115 1.93 -0.28 -15.92
C HIS A 115 0.70 -1.18 -16.01
N VAL A 116 -0.49 -0.60 -16.11
CA VAL A 116 -1.74 -1.36 -16.31
C VAL A 116 -1.73 -2.07 -17.67
N ILE A 117 -1.37 -1.38 -18.75
CA ILE A 117 -1.27 -1.95 -20.11
C ILE A 117 -0.27 -3.12 -20.13
N ILE A 118 0.94 -2.92 -19.59
CA ILE A 118 1.97 -3.97 -19.51
C ILE A 118 1.44 -5.18 -18.74
N TYR A 119 0.76 -4.96 -17.60
CA TYR A 119 0.16 -6.05 -16.85
C TYR A 119 -0.86 -6.84 -17.70
N PHE A 120 -1.74 -6.15 -18.43
CA PHE A 120 -2.74 -6.82 -19.25
C PHE A 120 -2.12 -7.58 -20.44
N LEU A 121 -1.20 -6.96 -21.17
CA LEU A 121 -0.55 -7.56 -22.33
C LEU A 121 0.29 -8.80 -21.98
N PHE A 122 1.09 -8.73 -20.91
CA PHE A 122 2.06 -9.78 -20.60
C PHE A 122 1.57 -10.79 -19.55
N TYR A 123 0.65 -10.40 -18.66
CA TYR A 123 0.28 -11.21 -17.49
C TYR A 123 -1.19 -11.58 -17.40
N SER A 124 -2.11 -10.85 -18.06
CA SER A 124 -3.55 -11.13 -18.01
C SER A 124 -4.04 -12.11 -19.10
N GLY A 125 -3.25 -12.37 -20.15
CA GLY A 125 -3.70 -13.06 -21.37
C GLY A 125 -3.29 -14.52 -21.59
N LYS A 126 -2.79 -15.26 -20.59
CA LYS A 126 -2.47 -16.69 -20.78
C LYS A 126 -3.45 -17.56 -20.00
N ASN A 127 -4.16 -18.43 -20.72
CA ASN A 127 -4.78 -19.66 -20.21
C ASN A 127 -3.75 -20.37 -19.33
N LYS A 128 -3.78 -20.09 -18.02
CA LYS A 128 -2.96 -20.81 -17.08
C LYS A 128 -3.63 -22.17 -16.93
N LYS A 129 -3.05 -23.19 -17.57
CA LYS A 129 -3.09 -24.54 -16.98
C LYS A 129 -2.87 -24.36 -15.48
N PRO A 130 -3.58 -25.06 -14.59
CA PRO A 130 -3.37 -24.98 -13.14
C PRO A 130 -2.03 -25.64 -12.77
N GLY A 131 -0.92 -25.17 -13.35
CA GLY A 131 0.41 -25.35 -12.84
C GLY A 131 0.50 -24.44 -11.64
N LYS A 132 0.29 -25.03 -10.46
CA LYS A 132 0.42 -24.41 -9.14
C LYS A 132 1.41 -23.25 -9.16
N PHE A 133 0.90 -22.02 -9.18
CA PHE A 133 1.70 -20.89 -8.73
C PHE A 133 1.77 -21.04 -7.22
N GLU A 134 2.64 -21.93 -6.74
CA GLU A 134 2.82 -22.13 -5.32
C GLU A 134 3.26 -20.80 -4.72
N SER A 135 2.35 -20.21 -3.96
CA SER A 135 2.63 -19.08 -3.10
C SER A 135 3.96 -19.34 -2.39
N ARG A 136 4.81 -18.33 -2.19
CA ARG A 136 6.00 -18.49 -1.32
C ARG A 136 5.64 -19.16 0.02
N MET A 137 4.41 -18.95 0.48
CA MET A 137 3.84 -19.62 1.63
C MET A 137 3.49 -21.09 1.37
N GLU A 138 2.90 -21.46 0.23
CA GLU A 138 2.71 -22.88 -0.14
C GLU A 138 4.06 -23.60 -0.28
N ARG A 139 5.04 -23.02 -0.96
CA ARG A 139 6.40 -23.58 -1.02
C ARG A 139 7.05 -23.76 0.34
N ALA A 140 6.82 -22.82 1.27
CA ALA A 140 7.36 -22.92 2.62
C ALA A 140 6.58 -23.94 3.48
N ILE A 141 5.26 -24.05 3.31
CA ILE A 141 4.43 -25.12 3.91
C ILE A 141 4.89 -26.48 3.39
N GLU A 142 5.08 -26.62 2.09
CA GLU A 142 5.51 -27.87 1.45
C GLU A 142 6.93 -28.25 1.87
N LYS A 143 7.85 -27.28 2.01
CA LYS A 143 9.17 -27.52 2.62
C LYS A 143 9.08 -28.01 4.06
N GLU A 144 8.26 -27.38 4.91
CA GLU A 144 8.09 -27.78 6.31
C GLU A 144 7.41 -29.16 6.43
N LEU A 145 6.37 -29.44 5.64
CA LEU A 145 5.71 -30.74 5.56
C LEU A 145 6.72 -31.84 5.16
N ASN A 146 7.54 -31.58 4.15
CA ASN A 146 8.58 -32.51 3.73
C ASN A 146 9.63 -32.77 4.82
N LYS A 147 9.97 -31.75 5.63
CA LYS A 147 10.88 -31.90 6.76
C LYS A 147 10.26 -32.75 7.87
N MET A 148 8.98 -32.56 8.18
CA MET A 148 8.24 -33.39 9.15
C MET A 148 8.13 -34.84 8.68
N ARG A 149 7.81 -35.07 7.40
CA ARG A 149 7.70 -36.40 6.81
C ARG A 149 9.01 -37.19 6.87
N LYS A 150 10.14 -36.52 6.61
CA LYS A 150 11.48 -37.11 6.77
C LYS A 150 11.82 -37.44 8.23
N LYS A 151 11.29 -36.70 9.19
CA LYS A 151 11.50 -36.95 10.62
C LYS A 151 10.62 -38.09 11.15
N GLN A 152 9.44 -38.31 10.58
CA GLN A 152 8.55 -39.44 10.94
C GLN A 152 9.02 -40.77 10.33
N ASN A 153 9.70 -40.75 9.19
CA ASN A 153 10.20 -41.94 8.51
C ASN A 153 11.61 -42.36 8.94
N LYS A 154 12.12 -41.83 10.05
CA LYS A 154 13.44 -42.11 10.61
C LYS A 154 13.29 -42.47 12.07
#